data_AF-A0A286DG98-F1
#
_entry.id   AF-A0A286DG98-F1
#
_cell.length_a   1.000
_cell.length_b   1.000
_cell.length_c   1.000
_cell.angle_alpha   90.00
_cell.angle_beta   90.00
_cell.angle_gamma   90.00
#
_symmetry.space_group_name_H-M   'P 1'
#
loop_
_entity.id
_entity.type
_entity.pdbx_description
1 polymer ?
#
loop_
_entity_poly.entity_id
_entity_poly.type
_entity_poly.pdbx_seq_one_letter_code
_entity_poly.pdbx_strand_id
1 'polypeptide(L)'
;MKIALVLSLLLLPAAALAQQPFYCPNLPANTELQWEQRLGDGFIACKAVDPDGRQVLNVMLTSRDPNIALTRQLRAEEGRFSGRELYWYRLDLGGRVLPDMESRRITVIKLGKDHYAQVWINAGSAQELGTLQALTRQLDVNDASATLLSAGR
;
A
#
# COMPACT_ATOMS: atom_id res chain seq x y z
N MET A 1 64.34 27.68 -18.20
CA MET A 1 63.48 27.56 -17.00
C MET A 1 62.24 26.77 -17.40
N LYS A 2 62.08 25.53 -16.91
CA LYS A 2 60.91 24.67 -17.18
C LYS A 2 60.03 24.67 -15.94
N ILE A 3 58.85 25.27 -16.03
CA ILE A 3 57.84 25.27 -14.96
C ILE A 3 57.00 24.00 -15.18
N ALA A 4 57.12 23.04 -14.26
CA ALA A 4 56.22 21.90 -14.19
C ALA A 4 55.00 22.31 -13.36
N LEU A 5 53.83 22.36 -14.00
CA LEU A 5 52.56 22.56 -13.32
C LEU A 5 51.88 21.18 -13.17
N VAL A 6 51.92 20.63 -11.96
CA VAL A 6 51.21 19.40 -11.60
C VAL A 6 49.77 19.77 -11.29
N LEU A 7 48.84 19.39 -12.16
CA LEU A 7 47.40 19.58 -11.97
C LEU A 7 46.80 18.33 -11.32
N SER A 8 46.66 18.35 -10.00
CA SER A 8 45.98 17.30 -9.24
C SER A 8 44.47 17.40 -9.45
N LEU A 9 43.92 16.55 -10.31
CA LEU A 9 42.49 16.42 -10.56
C LEU A 9 41.83 15.65 -9.39
N LEU A 10 41.07 16.36 -8.56
CA LEU A 10 40.26 15.77 -7.49
C LEU A 10 39.06 15.04 -8.10
N LEU A 11 39.11 13.71 -8.13
CA LEU A 11 37.99 12.83 -8.45
C LEU A 11 37.06 12.75 -7.23
N LEU A 12 35.92 13.44 -7.27
CA LEU A 12 34.83 13.25 -6.32
C LEU A 12 34.05 11.96 -6.69
N PRO A 13 33.85 11.02 -5.75
CA PRO A 13 33.06 9.82 -6.03
C PRO A 13 31.58 10.20 -6.10
N ALA A 14 30.94 9.94 -7.23
CA ALA A 14 29.49 9.99 -7.34
C ALA A 14 28.90 8.88 -6.45
N ALA A 15 28.29 9.26 -5.33
CA ALA A 15 27.49 8.33 -4.55
C ALA A 15 26.27 7.93 -5.39
N ALA A 16 26.30 6.71 -5.93
CA ALA A 16 25.12 6.11 -6.55
C ALA A 16 24.03 5.97 -5.47
N LEU A 17 22.97 6.77 -5.58
CA LEU A 17 21.78 6.58 -4.75
C LEU A 17 21.20 5.21 -5.12
N ALA A 18 21.34 4.24 -4.22
CA ALA A 18 20.70 2.95 -4.35
C ALA A 18 19.18 3.18 -4.40
N GLN A 19 18.57 2.97 -5.56
CA GLN A 19 17.12 3.02 -5.71
C GLN A 19 16.53 1.89 -4.88
N GLN A 20 15.72 2.24 -3.89
CA GLN A 20 15.02 1.22 -3.12
C GLN A 20 14.09 0.45 -4.06
N PRO A 21 14.10 -0.88 -4.03
CA PRO A 21 13.25 -1.68 -4.88
C PRO A 21 11.78 -1.39 -4.58
N PHE A 22 10.98 -1.31 -5.64
CA PHE A 22 9.55 -1.02 -5.56
C PHE A 22 8.75 -2.31 -5.75
N TYR A 23 7.85 -2.58 -4.80
CA TYR A 23 7.13 -3.83 -4.63
C TYR A 23 5.61 -3.66 -4.58
N CYS A 24 5.09 -2.43 -4.57
CA CYS A 24 3.65 -2.22 -4.58
C CYS A 24 3.02 -2.77 -5.88
N PRO A 25 1.79 -3.30 -5.80
CA PRO A 25 1.12 -3.86 -6.97
C PRO A 25 0.92 -2.78 -8.04
N ASN A 26 0.91 -3.14 -9.32
CA ASN A 26 0.66 -2.16 -10.37
C ASN A 26 -0.72 -1.51 -10.19
N LEU A 27 -0.77 -0.18 -10.25
CA LEU A 27 -2.02 0.55 -10.36
C LEU A 27 -2.57 0.40 -11.79
N PRO A 28 -3.90 0.27 -11.97
CA PRO A 28 -4.49 0.35 -13.30
C PRO A 28 -4.12 1.67 -14.00
N ALA A 29 -3.83 1.59 -15.30
CA ALA A 29 -3.27 2.70 -16.10
C ALA A 29 -4.19 3.92 -16.21
N ASN A 30 -5.47 3.79 -15.90
CA ASN A 30 -6.49 4.84 -15.95
C ASN A 30 -6.67 5.57 -14.60
N THR A 31 -5.68 5.50 -13.71
CA THR A 31 -5.72 6.15 -12.40
C THR A 31 -4.60 7.18 -12.32
N GLU A 32 -4.89 8.37 -11.82
CA GLU A 32 -3.87 9.38 -11.51
C GLU A 32 -3.22 9.14 -10.14
N LEU A 33 -3.50 7.99 -9.54
CA LEU A 33 -2.98 7.62 -8.22
C LEU A 33 -1.50 7.26 -8.32
N GLN A 34 -0.76 7.59 -7.27
CA GLN A 34 0.64 7.20 -7.11
C GLN A 34 0.80 6.44 -5.81
N TRP A 35 1.64 5.41 -5.82
CA TRP A 35 1.97 4.70 -4.59
C TRP A 35 3.12 5.39 -3.85
N GLU A 36 2.94 5.63 -2.57
CA GLU A 36 4.02 5.79 -1.62
C GLU A 36 4.29 4.45 -0.95
N GLN A 37 5.52 3.94 -1.11
CA GLN A 37 5.94 2.68 -0.51
C GLN A 37 6.70 2.92 0.80
N ARG A 38 6.40 2.11 1.81
CA ARG A 38 7.25 1.95 3.00
C ARG A 38 7.53 0.48 3.27
N LEU A 39 8.81 0.17 3.49
CA LEU A 39 9.28 -1.15 3.89
C LEU A 39 9.62 -1.14 5.38
N GLY A 40 9.42 -2.28 6.03
CA GLY A 40 9.92 -2.51 7.37
C GLY A 40 10.04 -4.00 7.65
N ASP A 41 10.47 -4.33 8.86
CA ASP A 41 10.61 -5.71 9.27
C ASP A 41 9.25 -6.42 9.30
N GLY A 42 9.09 -7.40 8.42
CA GLY A 42 7.86 -8.17 8.29
C GLY A 42 6.67 -7.41 7.67
N PHE A 43 6.89 -6.27 6.99
CA PHE A 43 5.80 -5.63 6.24
C PHE A 43 6.23 -4.84 4.99
N ILE A 44 5.28 -4.72 4.06
CA ILE A 44 5.29 -3.78 2.93
C ILE A 44 4.01 -2.96 3.01
N ALA A 45 4.12 -1.62 3.05
CA ALA A 45 2.98 -0.72 3.05
C ALA A 45 2.96 0.11 1.76
N CYS A 46 1.82 0.06 1.07
CA CYS A 46 1.57 0.76 -0.19
C CYS A 46 0.39 1.71 0.02
N LYS A 47 0.64 3.01 -0.13
CA LYS A 47 -0.34 4.07 0.11
C LYS A 47 -0.60 4.81 -1.19
N ALA A 48 -1.79 4.67 -1.75
CA ALA A 48 -2.14 5.37 -2.97
C ALA A 48 -2.59 6.78 -2.61
N VAL A 49 -1.87 7.76 -3.14
CA VAL A 49 -2.18 9.18 -3.04
C VAL A 49 -2.76 9.69 -4.34
N ASP A 50 -3.76 10.55 -4.25
CA ASP A 50 -4.31 11.27 -5.40
C ASP A 50 -3.44 12.49 -5.77
N PRO A 51 -3.72 13.18 -6.90
CA PRO A 51 -2.95 14.36 -7.31
C PRO A 51 -2.94 15.51 -6.28
N ASP A 52 -3.94 15.57 -5.41
CA ASP A 52 -4.03 16.55 -4.31
C ASP A 52 -3.23 16.12 -3.07
N GLY A 53 -2.57 14.95 -3.12
CA GLY A 53 -1.75 14.40 -2.05
C GLY A 53 -2.54 13.67 -0.95
N ARG A 54 -3.83 13.40 -1.16
CA ARG A 54 -4.66 12.69 -0.19
C ARG A 54 -4.51 11.19 -0.35
N GLN A 55 -4.28 10.50 0.77
CA GLN A 55 -4.18 9.04 0.83
C GLN A 55 -5.57 8.39 0.75
N VAL A 56 -5.92 7.86 -0.42
CA VAL A 56 -7.26 7.31 -0.72
C VAL A 56 -7.37 5.80 -0.55
N LEU A 57 -6.27 5.07 -0.73
CA LEU A 57 -6.23 3.61 -0.60
C LEU A 57 -4.93 3.18 0.08
N ASN A 58 -5.02 2.19 0.96
CA ASN A 58 -3.86 1.59 1.62
C ASN A 58 -3.92 0.09 1.47
N VAL A 59 -2.79 -0.51 1.10
CA VAL A 59 -2.57 -1.95 1.07
C VAL A 59 -1.33 -2.22 1.91
N MET A 60 -1.50 -2.91 3.03
CA MET A 60 -0.39 -3.33 3.88
C MET A 60 -0.29 -4.85 3.90
N LEU A 61 0.86 -5.36 3.49
CA LEU A 61 1.19 -6.78 3.55
C LEU A 61 1.99 -7.04 4.82
N THR A 62 1.60 -8.06 5.60
CA THR A 62 2.28 -8.42 6.85
C THR A 62 2.55 -9.92 6.95
N SER A 63 3.68 -10.27 7.58
CA SER A 63 4.08 -11.66 7.89
C SER A 63 3.46 -12.21 9.18
N ARG A 64 2.56 -11.44 9.81
CA ARG A 64 1.81 -11.81 11.01
C ARG A 64 0.38 -11.29 10.91
N ASP A 65 -0.51 -11.96 11.62
CA ASP A 65 -1.91 -11.54 11.72
C ASP A 65 -1.95 -10.16 12.39
N PRO A 66 -2.60 -9.15 11.78
CA PRO A 66 -2.69 -7.81 12.34
C PRO A 66 -3.63 -7.70 13.55
N ASN A 67 -4.39 -8.76 13.87
CA ASN A 67 -5.35 -8.80 14.99
C ASN A 67 -6.38 -7.66 14.94
N ILE A 68 -6.81 -7.27 13.75
CA ILE A 68 -7.86 -6.27 13.54
C ILE A 68 -9.22 -6.94 13.68
N ALA A 69 -10.02 -6.45 14.64
CA ALA A 69 -11.36 -6.97 14.88
C ALA A 69 -12.35 -6.52 13.79
N LEU A 70 -12.73 -7.44 12.90
CA LEU A 70 -13.77 -7.23 11.88
C LEU A 70 -15.08 -7.88 12.32
N THR A 71 -15.90 -7.12 13.05
CA THR A 71 -17.16 -7.64 13.60
C THR A 71 -18.23 -7.77 12.53
N ARG A 72 -19.05 -8.82 12.60
CA ARG A 72 -20.08 -9.10 11.58
C ARG A 72 -21.11 -7.97 11.44
N GLN A 73 -21.38 -7.23 12.51
CA GLN A 73 -22.33 -6.12 12.53
C GLN A 73 -21.88 -4.93 11.67
N LEU A 74 -20.57 -4.81 11.42
CA LEU A 74 -19.98 -3.75 10.61
C LEU A 74 -19.77 -4.15 9.16
N ARG A 75 -20.11 -5.39 8.79
CA ARG A 75 -20.05 -5.86 7.40
C ARG A 75 -20.88 -4.95 6.50
N ALA A 76 -20.31 -4.58 5.37
CA ALA A 76 -20.91 -3.75 4.34
C ALA A 76 -20.97 -4.54 3.03
N GLU A 77 -20.25 -4.12 2.00
CA GLU A 77 -20.31 -4.71 0.66
C GLU A 77 -19.49 -5.99 0.54
N GLU A 78 -19.93 -6.90 -0.33
CA GLU A 78 -19.09 -7.98 -0.84
C GLU A 78 -18.02 -7.41 -1.77
N GLY A 79 -16.87 -8.07 -1.81
CA GLY A 79 -15.74 -7.62 -2.59
C GLY A 79 -14.82 -8.74 -3.03
N ARG A 80 -13.80 -8.35 -3.79
CA ARG A 80 -12.74 -9.26 -4.22
C ARG A 80 -11.41 -8.53 -4.20
N PHE A 81 -10.35 -9.19 -3.76
CA PHE A 81 -9.00 -8.65 -3.75
C PHE A 81 -7.99 -9.77 -4.03
N SER A 82 -7.07 -9.57 -4.98
CA SER A 82 -6.06 -10.56 -5.35
C SER A 82 -6.65 -11.96 -5.62
N GLY A 83 -7.79 -12.01 -6.32
CA GLY A 83 -8.50 -13.25 -6.65
C GLY A 83 -9.35 -13.88 -5.52
N ARG A 84 -9.41 -13.27 -4.33
CA ARG A 84 -10.13 -13.82 -3.15
C ARG A 84 -11.39 -13.01 -2.85
N GLU A 85 -12.48 -13.70 -2.56
CA GLU A 85 -13.71 -13.08 -2.05
C GLU A 85 -13.50 -12.56 -0.62
N LEU A 86 -14.13 -11.44 -0.31
CA LEU A 86 -14.07 -10.81 1.00
C LEU A 86 -15.34 -10.04 1.28
N TYR A 87 -15.43 -9.56 2.51
CA TYR A 87 -16.36 -8.51 2.88
C TYR A 87 -15.60 -7.25 3.26
N TRP A 88 -16.11 -6.11 2.83
CA TRP A 88 -15.74 -4.81 3.37
C TRP A 88 -16.44 -4.58 4.71
N TYR A 89 -15.77 -3.86 5.60
CA TYR A 89 -16.32 -3.48 6.89
C TYR A 89 -16.29 -1.96 7.02
N ARG A 90 -17.36 -1.41 7.61
CA ARG A 90 -17.37 -0.02 8.09
C ARG A 90 -16.34 0.13 9.22
N LEU A 91 -15.71 1.30 9.29
CA LEU A 91 -14.76 1.58 10.36
C LEU A 91 -15.50 1.82 11.68
N ASP A 92 -15.05 1.12 12.72
CA ASP A 92 -15.37 1.46 14.10
C ASP A 92 -14.11 2.02 14.76
N LEU A 93 -14.17 3.30 15.09
CA LEU A 93 -13.09 4.03 15.74
C LEU A 93 -13.40 4.32 17.22
N GLY A 94 -14.22 3.47 17.86
CA GLY A 94 -14.56 3.59 19.28
C GLY A 94 -15.32 4.88 19.59
N GLY A 95 -16.31 5.23 18.76
CA GLY A 95 -17.12 6.44 18.91
C GLY A 95 -16.51 7.71 18.32
N ARG A 96 -15.31 7.66 17.74
CA ARG A 96 -14.77 8.78 16.96
C ARG A 96 -15.45 8.87 15.59
N VAL A 97 -15.91 10.07 15.25
CA VAL A 97 -16.46 10.38 13.93
C VAL A 97 -15.41 11.16 13.13
N LEU A 98 -15.02 10.65 11.98
CA LEU A 98 -14.23 11.37 10.98
C LEU A 98 -15.16 11.89 9.86
N PRO A 99 -14.72 12.88 9.07
CA PRO A 99 -15.40 13.21 7.82
C PRO A 99 -15.53 11.98 6.93
N ASP A 100 -16.70 11.85 6.32
CA ASP A 100 -17.02 10.83 5.32
C ASP A 100 -16.87 9.39 5.79
N MET A 101 -16.99 9.13 7.10
CA MET A 101 -16.87 7.79 7.70
C MET A 101 -17.70 6.72 6.99
N GLU A 102 -18.90 7.07 6.54
CA GLU A 102 -19.80 6.15 5.81
C GLU A 102 -19.24 5.70 4.45
N SER A 103 -18.28 6.43 3.90
CA SER A 103 -17.60 6.11 2.62
C SER A 103 -16.28 5.36 2.83
N ARG A 104 -15.84 5.15 4.07
CA ARG A 104 -14.56 4.49 4.36
C ARG A 104 -14.75 3.00 4.63
N ARG A 105 -13.78 2.18 4.21
CA ARG A 105 -13.83 0.72 4.41
C ARG A 105 -12.51 0.16 4.88
N ILE A 106 -12.59 -0.96 5.59
CA ILE A 106 -11.45 -1.78 5.99
C ILE A 106 -11.76 -3.25 5.72
N THR A 107 -10.72 -4.02 5.41
CA THR A 107 -10.78 -5.49 5.43
C THR A 107 -9.39 -6.07 5.66
N VAL A 108 -9.35 -7.33 6.09
CA VAL A 108 -8.13 -8.12 6.25
C VAL A 108 -8.33 -9.44 5.52
N ILE A 109 -7.42 -9.74 4.60
CA ILE A 109 -7.42 -10.94 3.78
C ILE A 109 -6.23 -11.80 4.19
N LYS A 110 -6.48 -13.06 4.56
CA LYS A 110 -5.41 -14.05 4.71
C LYS A 110 -4.98 -14.53 3.32
N LEU A 111 -3.75 -14.21 2.92
CA LEU A 111 -3.16 -14.62 1.64
C LEU A 111 -2.53 -16.02 1.72
N GLY A 112 -2.03 -16.40 2.88
CA GLY A 112 -1.41 -17.71 3.09
C GLY A 112 -1.14 -18.01 4.56
N LYS A 113 -0.29 -19.01 4.84
CA LYS A 113 0.22 -19.22 6.20
C LYS A 113 1.08 -18.02 6.57
N ASP A 114 0.72 -17.34 7.66
CA ASP A 114 1.42 -16.16 8.18
C ASP A 114 1.55 -14.99 7.20
N HIS A 115 0.66 -14.86 6.20
CA HIS A 115 0.69 -13.76 5.23
C HIS A 115 -0.68 -13.14 5.06
N TYR A 116 -0.76 -11.82 5.27
CA TYR A 116 -2.02 -11.09 5.33
C TYR A 116 -1.92 -9.81 4.50
N ALA A 117 -3.03 -9.43 3.87
CA ALA A 117 -3.24 -8.11 3.30
C ALA A 117 -4.27 -7.38 4.14
N GLN A 118 -3.95 -6.17 4.56
CA GLN A 118 -4.88 -5.24 5.16
C GLN A 118 -5.17 -4.15 4.13
N VAL A 119 -6.44 -3.89 3.86
CA VAL A 119 -6.85 -2.93 2.83
C VAL A 119 -7.79 -1.90 3.43
N TRP A 120 -7.45 -0.62 3.28
CA TRP A 120 -8.26 0.50 3.74
C TRP A 120 -8.59 1.42 2.58
N ILE A 121 -9.87 1.78 2.47
CA ILE A 121 -10.37 2.80 1.55
C ILE A 121 -10.77 4.02 2.36
N ASN A 122 -10.20 5.18 2.01
CA ASN A 122 -10.48 6.49 2.61
C ASN A 122 -11.19 7.39 1.59
N ALA A 123 -12.31 6.93 1.04
CA ALA A 123 -13.12 7.74 0.14
C ALA A 123 -13.82 8.88 0.89
N GLY A 124 -13.93 10.03 0.24
CA GLY A 124 -14.70 11.20 0.68
C GLY A 124 -16.16 11.18 0.21
N SER A 125 -16.56 10.19 -0.61
CA SER A 125 -17.96 10.04 -1.05
C SER A 125 -18.29 8.60 -1.40
N ALA A 126 -19.59 8.28 -1.46
CA ALA A 126 -20.06 6.96 -1.89
C ALA A 126 -19.65 6.64 -3.35
N GLN A 127 -19.62 7.65 -4.22
CA GLN A 127 -19.17 7.49 -5.60
C GLN A 127 -17.68 7.14 -5.66
N GLU A 128 -16.85 7.84 -4.88
CA GLU A 128 -15.43 7.55 -4.81
C GLU A 128 -15.17 6.17 -4.19
N LEU A 129 -15.94 5.77 -3.17
CA LEU A 129 -15.86 4.44 -2.59
C LEU A 129 -16.07 3.35 -3.65
N GLY A 130 -17.12 3.48 -4.48
CA GLY A 130 -17.38 2.54 -5.57
C GLY A 130 -16.22 2.45 -6.58
N THR A 131 -15.63 3.59 -6.93
CA THR A 131 -14.45 3.65 -7.81
C THR A 131 -13.24 2.94 -7.19
N LEU A 132 -12.94 3.22 -5.92
CA LEU A 132 -11.80 2.61 -5.22
C LEU A 132 -12.01 1.11 -4.99
N GLN A 133 -13.23 0.66 -4.69
CA GLN A 133 -13.57 -0.76 -4.65
C GLN A 133 -13.38 -1.42 -6.02
N ALA A 134 -13.77 -0.74 -7.12
CA ALA A 134 -13.50 -1.24 -8.48
C ALA A 134 -12.02 -1.33 -8.82
N LEU A 135 -11.21 -0.38 -8.36
CA LEU A 135 -9.76 -0.40 -8.50
C LEU A 135 -9.14 -1.58 -7.73
N THR A 136 -9.50 -1.76 -6.44
CA THR A 136 -8.96 -2.85 -5.61
C THR A 136 -9.23 -4.24 -6.17
N ARG A 137 -10.33 -4.45 -6.90
CA ARG A 137 -10.64 -5.72 -7.59
C ARG A 137 -9.66 -6.08 -8.69
N GLN A 138 -8.91 -5.10 -9.20
CA GLN A 138 -7.91 -5.25 -10.27
C GLN A 138 -6.49 -5.37 -9.71
N LEU A 139 -6.29 -5.11 -8.41
CA LEU A 139 -4.98 -5.27 -7.79
C LEU A 139 -4.63 -6.74 -7.60
N ASP A 140 -3.38 -7.07 -7.91
CA ASP A 140 -2.75 -8.34 -7.64
C ASP A 140 -1.49 -8.12 -6.80
N VAL A 141 -1.46 -8.68 -5.59
CA VAL A 141 -0.35 -8.53 -4.63
C VAL A 141 0.53 -9.77 -4.52
N ASN A 142 0.38 -10.75 -5.42
CA ASN A 142 1.10 -12.01 -5.33
C ASN A 142 2.63 -11.82 -5.31
N ASP A 143 3.18 -10.97 -6.20
CA ASP A 143 4.62 -10.70 -6.28
C ASP A 143 5.15 -9.97 -5.02
N ALA A 144 4.39 -8.98 -4.56
CA ALA A 144 4.69 -8.24 -3.34
C ALA A 144 4.68 -9.18 -2.12
N SER A 145 3.70 -10.08 -2.05
CA SER A 145 3.59 -11.08 -0.98
C SER A 145 4.74 -12.08 -1.03
N ALA A 146 5.17 -12.52 -2.21
CA ALA A 146 6.31 -13.42 -2.38
C ALA A 146 7.63 -12.77 -1.94
N THR A 147 7.79 -11.47 -2.18
CA THR A 147 8.94 -10.69 -1.72
C THR A 147 8.96 -10.59 -0.20
N LEU A 148 7.82 -10.32 0.44
CA LEU A 148 7.73 -10.26 1.89
C LEU A 148 8.14 -11.59 2.55
N LEU A 149 7.71 -12.70 1.96
CA LEU A 149 8.04 -14.07 2.34
C LEU A 149 9.54 -14.40 2.25
N SER A 150 10.25 -13.83 1.27
CA SER A 150 11.68 -14.08 1.10
C SER A 150 12.53 -13.19 2.01
N ALA A 151 12.06 -11.98 2.34
CA ALA A 151 12.76 -11.07 3.24
C ALA A 151 12.68 -11.48 4.73
N GLY A 152 11.66 -12.24 5.13
CA GLY A 152 11.49 -12.73 6.50
C GLY A 152 12.19 -14.05 6.82
N ARG A 153 13.01 -14.58 5.90
CA ARG A 153 13.81 -15.80 6.09
C ARG A 153 15.27 -15.50 6.37
#